data_AF-A0A537YDE0-F1
#
_entry.id   AF-A0A537YDE0-F1
#
_cell.length_a   1.000
_cell.length_b   1.000
_cell.length_c   1.000
_cell.angle_alpha   90.00
_cell.angle_beta   90.00
_cell.angle_gamma   90.00
#
_symmetry.space_group_name_H-M   'P 1'
#
loop_
_entity.id
_entity.type
_entity.pdbx_description
1 polymer ?
#
loop_
_entity_poly.entity_id
_entity_poly.type
_entity_poly.pdbx_seq_one_letter_code
_entity_poly.pdbx_strand_id
1 'polypeptide(L)'
;VDFEHSRREEVMQYVYRRYGRHRAAIIATVIHYRPRSAIRDVGKALGLTEDVTAALANTVWGSWGKGLNDMQVKQAGLNPANSMIELAVELASELIEFPRHLSQHVGGYVLTQDRLDTYVPIGNAAMEDRTFIEWDKDDVDALNMMKVDVLALGMLTCIRKSFDLIAD
;
A
#
# COMPACT_ATOMS: atom_id res chain seq x y z
N VAL A 1 -3.08 11.46 14.69
CA VAL A 1 -4.35 11.90 15.32
C VAL A 1 -5.35 10.79 15.06
N ASP A 2 -5.91 10.24 16.12
CA ASP A 2 -6.70 9.00 16.05
C ASP A 2 -8.16 9.28 16.38
N PHE A 3 -9.08 8.66 15.64
CA PHE A 3 -10.52 8.88 15.80
C PHE A 3 -11.32 7.64 15.34
N GLU A 4 -12.63 7.66 15.55
CA GLU A 4 -13.51 6.55 15.19
C GLU A 4 -13.55 6.29 13.67
N HIS A 5 -13.46 5.02 13.27
CA HIS A 5 -13.43 4.62 11.86
C HIS A 5 -14.63 5.14 11.05
N SER A 6 -15.81 5.17 11.66
CA SER A 6 -17.07 5.64 11.08
C SER A 6 -17.05 7.09 10.60
N ARG A 7 -16.12 7.91 11.09
CA ARG A 7 -16.01 9.34 10.74
C ARG A 7 -14.81 9.65 9.85
N ARG A 8 -14.23 8.64 9.21
CA ARG A 8 -13.04 8.78 8.35
C ARG A 8 -13.21 9.82 7.26
N GLU A 9 -14.29 9.74 6.48
CA GLU A 9 -14.52 10.71 5.41
C GLU A 9 -14.67 12.13 5.96
N GLU A 10 -15.42 12.28 7.05
CA GLU A 10 -15.67 13.57 7.68
C GLU A 10 -14.37 14.27 8.08
N VAL A 11 -13.46 13.54 8.72
CA VAL A 11 -12.16 14.05 9.17
C VAL A 11 -11.23 14.32 7.98
N MET A 12 -11.19 13.41 6.99
CA MET A 12 -10.38 13.60 5.78
C MET A 12 -10.81 14.85 5.01
N GLN A 13 -12.11 15.07 4.86
CA GLN A 13 -12.65 16.27 4.22
C GLN A 13 -12.46 17.52 5.08
N TYR A 14 -12.46 17.39 6.41
CA TYR A 14 -12.14 18.50 7.30
C TYR A 14 -10.73 19.04 7.05
N VAL A 15 -9.73 18.16 6.81
CA VAL A 15 -8.37 18.62 6.47
C VAL A 15 -8.39 19.49 5.21
N TYR A 16 -9.07 19.07 4.16
CA TYR A 16 -9.19 19.85 2.93
C TYR A 16 -9.96 21.16 3.12
N ARG A 17 -11.05 21.17 3.90
CA ARG A 17 -11.80 22.40 4.20
C ARG A 17 -10.97 23.37 5.05
N ARG A 18 -10.21 22.86 6.01
CA ARG A 18 -9.46 23.67 6.99
C ARG A 18 -8.19 24.27 6.42
N TYR A 19 -7.48 23.53 5.58
CA TYR A 19 -6.19 23.95 5.01
C TYR A 19 -6.28 24.33 3.53
N GLY A 20 -7.31 23.87 2.82
CA GLY A 20 -7.48 24.08 1.39
C GLY A 20 -6.76 23.02 0.56
N ARG A 21 -7.41 22.55 -0.51
CA ARG A 21 -6.87 21.53 -1.43
C ARG A 21 -5.58 21.93 -2.15
N HIS A 22 -5.30 23.23 -2.22
CA HIS A 22 -4.07 23.78 -2.78
C HIS A 22 -2.88 23.73 -1.81
N ARG A 23 -3.09 23.32 -0.54
CA ARG A 23 -2.05 23.23 0.50
C ARG A 23 -2.04 21.90 1.25
N ALA A 24 -2.98 21.03 0.94
CA ALA A 24 -3.15 19.75 1.60
C ALA A 24 -3.45 18.67 0.56
N ALA A 25 -2.75 17.55 0.67
CA ALA A 25 -2.98 16.37 -0.17
C ALA A 25 -2.60 15.10 0.59
N ILE A 26 -3.15 13.98 0.16
CA ILE A 26 -2.76 12.65 0.61
C ILE A 26 -1.37 12.34 0.05
N ILE A 27 -0.49 11.78 0.87
CA ILE A 27 0.82 11.29 0.40
C ILE A 27 0.64 9.95 -0.32
N ALA A 28 1.54 9.63 -1.23
CA ALA A 28 1.54 8.34 -1.88
C ALA A 28 1.99 7.22 -0.94
N THR A 29 1.82 5.99 -1.40
CA THR A 29 2.46 4.81 -0.84
C THR A 29 3.03 4.02 -2.01
N VAL A 30 4.35 3.84 -2.03
CA VAL A 30 5.00 3.01 -3.04
C VAL A 30 4.83 1.55 -2.65
N ILE A 31 4.06 0.81 -3.45
CA ILE A 31 3.87 -0.62 -3.27
C ILE A 31 5.02 -1.34 -3.95
N HIS A 32 5.80 -2.06 -3.16
CA HIS A 32 6.92 -2.85 -3.65
C HIS A 32 6.51 -4.29 -3.92
N TYR A 33 7.24 -4.95 -4.81
CA TYR A 33 7.15 -6.38 -5.01
C TYR A 33 7.50 -7.14 -3.73
N ARG A 34 6.62 -8.08 -3.38
CA ARG A 34 6.79 -9.05 -2.30
C ARG A 34 6.80 -10.45 -2.93
N PRO A 35 7.31 -11.49 -2.27
CA PRO A 35 7.51 -12.79 -2.93
C PRO A 35 6.25 -13.35 -3.61
N ARG A 36 5.06 -13.16 -3.01
CA ARG A 36 3.77 -13.58 -3.61
C ARG A 36 3.38 -12.81 -4.88
N SER A 37 3.58 -11.49 -4.91
CA SER A 37 3.24 -10.69 -6.09
C SER A 37 4.29 -10.85 -7.18
N ALA A 38 5.56 -10.95 -6.80
CA ALA A 38 6.67 -11.15 -7.73
C ALA A 38 6.53 -12.45 -8.52
N ILE A 39 6.31 -13.60 -7.84
CA ILE A 39 6.18 -14.88 -8.54
C ILE A 39 4.94 -14.96 -9.44
N ARG A 40 3.86 -14.26 -9.08
CA ARG A 40 2.65 -14.18 -9.90
C ARG A 40 2.88 -13.39 -11.18
N ASP A 41 3.44 -12.19 -11.05
CA ASP A 41 3.64 -11.29 -12.20
C ASP A 41 4.74 -11.84 -13.14
N VAL A 42 5.86 -12.34 -12.59
CA VAL A 42 6.94 -12.98 -13.37
C VAL A 42 6.45 -14.25 -14.04
N GLY A 43 5.80 -15.14 -13.30
CA GLY A 43 5.30 -16.40 -13.86
C GLY A 43 4.30 -16.15 -15.01
N LYS A 44 3.41 -15.17 -14.85
CA LYS A 44 2.50 -14.75 -15.92
C LYS A 44 3.26 -14.21 -17.15
N ALA A 45 4.30 -13.40 -16.94
CA ALA A 45 5.12 -12.86 -18.02
C ALA A 45 5.89 -13.96 -18.78
N LEU A 46 6.31 -15.01 -18.08
CA LEU A 46 6.97 -16.20 -18.65
C LEU A 46 5.98 -17.21 -19.29
N GLY A 47 4.67 -16.93 -19.26
CA GLY A 47 3.65 -17.78 -19.86
C GLY A 47 3.21 -18.96 -18.98
N LEU A 48 3.53 -18.96 -17.69
CA LEU A 48 2.98 -19.94 -16.74
C LEU A 48 1.48 -19.71 -16.56
N THR A 49 0.73 -20.79 -16.38
CA THR A 49 -0.71 -20.70 -16.12
C THR A 49 -0.99 -20.11 -14.75
N GLU A 50 -2.21 -19.58 -14.58
CA GLU A 50 -2.65 -19.05 -13.29
C GLU A 50 -2.54 -20.11 -12.18
N ASP A 51 -2.90 -21.36 -12.46
CA ASP A 51 -2.80 -22.47 -11.49
C ASP A 51 -1.37 -22.68 -10.98
N VAL A 52 -0.38 -22.65 -11.89
CA VAL A 52 1.04 -22.82 -11.53
C VAL A 52 1.51 -21.65 -10.68
N THR A 53 1.23 -20.42 -11.10
CA THR A 53 1.62 -19.22 -10.34
C THR A 53 0.92 -19.11 -9.00
N ALA A 54 -0.35 -19.55 -8.90
CA ALA A 54 -1.11 -19.61 -7.67
C ALA A 54 -0.55 -20.67 -6.72
N ALA A 55 -0.20 -21.86 -7.23
CA ALA A 55 0.42 -22.92 -6.44
C ALA A 55 1.74 -22.43 -5.82
N LEU A 56 2.62 -21.82 -6.61
CA LEU A 56 3.87 -21.23 -6.12
C LEU A 56 3.62 -20.09 -5.13
N ALA A 57 2.70 -19.17 -5.41
CA ALA A 57 2.40 -18.05 -4.51
C ALA A 57 1.77 -18.50 -3.19
N ASN A 58 1.12 -19.67 -3.13
CA ASN A 58 0.49 -20.18 -1.91
C ASN A 58 1.47 -20.88 -0.96
N THR A 59 2.67 -21.23 -1.41
CA THR A 59 3.73 -21.78 -0.53
C THR A 59 4.54 -20.70 0.17
N VAL A 60 4.32 -19.42 -0.18
CA VAL A 60 4.88 -18.27 0.53
C VAL A 60 4.00 -17.92 1.73
N TRP A 61 4.51 -18.20 2.93
CA TRP A 61 3.91 -17.81 4.19
C TRP A 61 4.51 -16.49 4.69
N GLY A 62 3.67 -15.49 4.93
CA GLY A 62 4.09 -14.15 5.35
C GLY A 62 4.39 -13.18 4.19
N SER A 63 4.70 -11.93 4.54
CA SER A 63 4.91 -10.83 3.59
C SER A 63 6.39 -10.54 3.27
N TRP A 64 7.32 -11.26 3.91
CA TRP A 64 8.75 -10.95 3.91
C TRP A 64 9.55 -12.21 3.58
N GLY A 65 10.57 -12.08 2.71
CA GLY A 65 11.42 -13.18 2.26
C GLY A 65 12.28 -12.75 1.06
N LYS A 66 13.34 -13.51 0.75
CA LYS A 66 14.27 -13.23 -0.36
C LYS A 66 13.91 -13.92 -1.69
N GLY A 67 12.77 -14.61 -1.74
CA GLY A 67 12.38 -15.41 -2.90
C GLY A 67 11.69 -16.70 -2.48
N LEU A 68 11.42 -17.57 -3.45
CA LEU A 68 11.03 -18.95 -3.20
C LEU A 68 12.28 -19.83 -3.16
N ASN A 69 12.29 -20.86 -2.31
CA ASN A 69 13.31 -21.89 -2.31
C ASN A 69 12.80 -23.23 -2.88
N ASP A 70 13.71 -24.17 -3.12
CA ASP A 70 13.38 -25.51 -3.65
C ASP A 70 12.31 -26.24 -2.85
N MET A 71 12.29 -26.07 -1.53
CA MET A 71 11.28 -26.71 -0.67
C MET A 71 9.89 -26.15 -0.99
N GLN A 72 9.76 -24.83 -1.16
CA GLN A 72 8.51 -24.17 -1.52
C GLN A 72 8.05 -24.54 -2.94
N VAL A 73 8.98 -24.72 -3.87
CA VAL A 73 8.66 -25.20 -5.22
C VAL A 73 8.16 -26.65 -5.18
N LYS A 74 8.82 -27.53 -4.41
CA LYS A 74 8.36 -28.92 -4.20
C LYS A 74 7.01 -28.99 -3.51
N GLN A 75 6.75 -28.11 -2.52
CA GLN A 75 5.44 -28.01 -1.86
C GLN A 75 4.32 -27.60 -2.82
N ALA A 76 4.63 -26.82 -3.86
CA ALA A 76 3.69 -26.48 -4.92
C ALA A 76 3.46 -27.65 -5.91
N GLY A 77 4.11 -28.80 -5.70
CA GLY A 77 4.03 -29.96 -6.59
C GLY A 77 4.86 -29.82 -7.86
N LEU A 78 5.81 -28.88 -7.89
CA LEU A 78 6.63 -28.57 -9.06
C LEU A 78 8.06 -29.08 -8.87
N ASN A 79 8.77 -29.31 -9.98
CA ASN A 79 10.17 -29.70 -9.97
C ASN A 79 11.06 -28.45 -9.96
N PRO A 80 11.91 -28.23 -8.94
CA PRO A 80 12.86 -27.10 -8.93
C PRO A 80 13.87 -27.15 -10.07
N ALA A 81 14.20 -28.33 -10.59
CA ALA A 81 15.10 -28.48 -11.75
C ALA A 81 14.41 -28.23 -13.10
N ASN A 82 13.12 -27.83 -13.11
CA ASN A 82 12.48 -27.37 -14.33
C ASN A 82 12.99 -25.96 -14.64
N SER A 83 13.72 -25.81 -15.76
CA SER A 83 14.31 -24.54 -16.21
C SER A 83 13.35 -23.34 -16.20
N MET A 84 12.07 -23.50 -16.55
CA MET A 84 11.10 -22.40 -16.53
C MET A 84 10.71 -22.00 -15.10
N ILE A 85 10.63 -22.97 -14.19
CA ILE A 85 10.32 -22.70 -12.77
C ILE A 85 11.53 -22.07 -12.07
N GLU A 86 12.72 -22.58 -12.34
CA GLU A 86 13.98 -22.02 -11.85
C GLU A 86 14.12 -20.55 -12.27
N LEU A 87 13.97 -20.26 -13.57
CA LEU A 87 14.00 -18.89 -14.09
C LEU A 87 12.92 -18.00 -13.48
N ALA A 88 11.71 -18.50 -13.30
CA ALA A 88 10.62 -17.75 -12.67
C ALA A 88 10.94 -17.38 -11.22
N VAL A 89 11.55 -18.29 -10.47
CA VAL A 89 11.96 -18.07 -9.07
C VAL A 89 13.13 -17.09 -8.99
N GLU A 90 14.11 -17.22 -9.87
CA GLU A 90 15.27 -16.32 -9.95
C GLU A 90 14.82 -14.87 -10.22
N LEU A 91 14.09 -14.65 -11.32
CA LEU A 91 13.59 -13.31 -11.69
C LEU A 91 12.62 -12.75 -10.63
N ALA A 92 11.78 -13.58 -10.03
CA ALA A 92 10.90 -13.12 -8.95
C ALA A 92 11.69 -12.68 -7.71
N SER A 93 12.86 -13.29 -7.46
CA SER A 93 13.74 -12.92 -6.35
C SER A 93 14.44 -11.59 -6.62
N GLU A 94 14.87 -11.34 -7.86
CA GLU A 94 15.46 -10.06 -8.26
C GLU A 94 14.47 -8.89 -8.15
N LEU A 95 13.18 -9.12 -8.43
CA LEU A 95 12.15 -8.09 -8.32
C LEU A 95 11.76 -7.75 -6.89
N ILE A 96 12.15 -8.53 -5.88
CA ILE A 96 11.76 -8.22 -4.49
C ILE A 96 12.28 -6.83 -4.11
N GLU A 97 11.43 -6.06 -3.42
CA GLU A 97 11.69 -4.66 -3.06
C GLU A 97 11.73 -3.67 -4.25
N PHE A 98 11.59 -4.10 -5.50
CA PHE A 98 11.37 -3.14 -6.60
C PHE A 98 9.99 -2.49 -6.49
N PRO A 99 9.86 -1.19 -6.84
CA PRO A 99 8.57 -0.51 -6.86
C PRO A 99 7.68 -1.12 -7.96
N ARG A 100 6.46 -1.51 -7.59
CA ARG A 100 5.47 -2.13 -8.49
C ARG A 100 4.46 -1.12 -9.00
N HIS A 101 3.89 -0.31 -8.10
CA HIS A 101 2.95 0.74 -8.46
C HIS A 101 2.78 1.74 -7.31
N LEU A 102 2.28 2.92 -7.66
CA LEU A 102 1.90 3.94 -6.70
C LEU A 102 0.48 3.67 -6.18
N SER A 103 0.29 3.84 -4.87
CA SER A 103 -1.01 3.81 -4.21
C SER A 103 -1.20 5.07 -3.36
N GLN A 104 -2.39 5.26 -2.81
CA GLN A 104 -2.71 6.40 -1.93
C GLN A 104 -2.57 5.96 -0.47
N HIS A 105 -1.87 6.76 0.35
CA HIS A 105 -1.78 6.47 1.78
C HIS A 105 -3.16 6.53 2.43
N VAL A 106 -3.42 5.60 3.36
CA VAL A 106 -4.76 5.44 3.95
C VAL A 106 -5.20 6.61 4.83
N GLY A 107 -4.28 7.45 5.30
CA GLY A 107 -4.62 8.62 6.09
C GLY A 107 -3.48 9.62 6.25
N GLY A 108 -2.47 9.53 5.41
CA GLY A 108 -1.25 10.33 5.55
C GLY A 108 -1.40 11.56 4.69
N TYR A 109 -1.25 12.72 5.30
CA TYR A 109 -1.38 14.00 4.63
C TYR A 109 -0.07 14.76 4.71
N VAL A 110 0.22 15.51 3.66
CA VAL A 110 1.19 16.60 3.70
C VAL A 110 0.43 17.93 3.78
N LEU A 111 0.95 18.85 4.58
CA LEU A 111 0.42 20.21 4.74
C LEU A 111 1.51 21.23 4.47
N THR A 112 1.20 22.28 3.72
CA THR A 112 2.11 23.40 3.42
C THR A 112 1.49 24.73 3.84
N GLN A 113 2.33 25.73 4.09
CA GLN A 113 1.85 27.11 4.31
C GLN A 113 1.42 27.77 2.99
N ASP A 114 2.23 27.56 1.95
CA ASP A 114 2.02 28.04 0.58
C ASP A 114 1.44 26.96 -0.32
N ARG A 115 1.25 27.29 -1.60
CA ARG A 115 0.76 26.40 -2.64
C ARG A 115 1.61 25.13 -2.78
N LEU A 116 1.01 23.98 -2.50
CA LEU A 116 1.65 22.66 -2.57
C LEU A 116 2.10 22.31 -4.00
N ASP A 117 1.37 22.80 -5.01
CA ASP A 117 1.68 22.57 -6.43
C ASP A 117 2.93 23.31 -6.93
N THR A 118 3.54 24.16 -6.09
CA THR A 118 4.86 24.74 -6.37
C THR A 118 6.02 23.80 -6.02
N TYR A 119 5.75 22.74 -5.24
CA TYR A 119 6.75 21.76 -4.80
C TYR A 119 6.62 20.44 -5.55
N VAL A 120 5.38 19.95 -5.72
CA VAL A 120 5.09 18.62 -6.28
C VAL A 120 3.75 18.63 -7.04
N PRO A 121 3.64 17.89 -8.17
CA PRO A 121 2.37 17.76 -8.87
C PRO A 121 1.26 17.19 -7.97
N ILE A 122 0.06 17.77 -8.08
CA ILE A 122 -1.13 17.33 -7.35
C ILE A 122 -2.07 16.60 -8.31
N GLY A 123 -2.38 15.35 -8.01
CA GLY A 123 -3.35 14.53 -8.73
C GLY A 123 -4.69 14.44 -8.01
N ASN A 124 -5.76 14.15 -8.77
CA ASN A 124 -7.03 13.74 -8.19
C ASN A 124 -6.92 12.30 -7.69
N ALA A 125 -7.32 12.07 -6.45
CA ALA A 125 -7.36 10.73 -5.88
C ALA A 125 -8.51 9.91 -6.47
N ALA A 126 -8.54 8.61 -6.15
CA ALA A 126 -9.54 7.69 -6.70
C ALA A 126 -10.95 7.96 -6.13
N MET A 127 -11.01 8.50 -4.92
CA MET A 127 -12.25 8.95 -4.28
C MET A 127 -12.51 10.41 -4.59
N GLU A 128 -13.79 10.73 -4.76
CA GLU A 128 -14.27 12.09 -5.00
C GLU A 128 -13.75 13.05 -3.94
N ASP A 129 -13.45 14.27 -4.40
CA ASP A 129 -12.99 15.36 -3.57
C ASP A 129 -11.71 15.14 -2.76
N ARG A 130 -10.87 14.22 -3.19
CA ARG A 130 -9.55 14.00 -2.61
C ARG A 130 -8.45 14.30 -3.62
N THR A 131 -7.31 14.77 -3.11
CA THR A 131 -6.10 14.99 -3.89
C THR A 131 -4.95 14.19 -3.29
N PHE A 132 -3.99 13.81 -4.11
CA PHE A 132 -2.77 13.15 -3.65
C PHE A 132 -1.54 13.70 -4.38
N ILE A 133 -0.37 13.48 -3.80
CA ILE A 133 0.92 13.78 -4.42
C ILE A 133 1.71 12.49 -4.62
N GLU A 134 2.70 12.52 -5.51
CA GLU A 134 3.48 11.32 -5.87
C GLU A 134 4.52 10.91 -4.82
N TRP A 135 4.89 11.82 -3.94
CA TRP A 135 5.84 11.56 -2.86
C TRP A 135 5.22 10.72 -1.75
N ASP A 136 5.98 9.74 -1.28
CA ASP A 136 5.60 8.94 -0.14
C ASP A 136 6.02 9.57 1.18
N LYS A 137 5.87 8.82 2.27
CA LYS A 137 6.21 9.29 3.61
C LYS A 137 7.71 9.63 3.74
N ASP A 138 8.57 8.82 3.16
CA ASP A 138 10.02 8.95 3.33
C ASP A 138 10.54 10.15 2.51
N ASP A 139 9.95 10.39 1.34
CA ASP A 139 10.19 11.61 0.54
C ASP A 139 9.79 12.89 1.31
N VAL A 140 8.58 12.90 1.87
CA VAL A 140 8.04 14.03 2.66
C VAL A 140 8.89 14.29 3.90
N ASP A 141 9.37 13.22 4.55
CA ASP A 141 10.28 13.28 5.69
C ASP A 141 11.66 13.84 5.30
N ALA A 142 12.22 13.40 4.17
CA ALA A 142 13.50 13.89 3.67
C ALA A 142 13.47 15.39 3.38
N LEU A 143 12.32 15.90 2.92
CA LEU A 143 12.10 17.32 2.66
C LEU A 143 11.71 18.13 3.90
N ASN A 144 11.63 17.50 5.08
CA ASN A 144 11.20 18.11 6.35
C ASN A 144 9.84 18.82 6.23
N MET A 145 8.93 18.27 5.44
CA MET A 145 7.59 18.82 5.26
C MET A 145 6.67 18.38 6.40
N MET A 146 5.67 19.21 6.71
CA MET A 146 4.70 18.89 7.75
C MET A 146 3.79 17.75 7.29
N LYS A 147 3.87 16.61 7.98
CA LYS A 147 2.97 15.47 7.77
C LYS A 147 1.99 15.28 8.91
N VAL A 148 0.80 14.80 8.59
CA VAL A 148 -0.24 14.46 9.56
C VAL A 148 -0.84 13.10 9.22
N ASP A 149 -0.75 12.17 10.17
CA ASP A 149 -1.46 10.89 10.08
C ASP A 149 -2.85 10.97 10.72
N VAL A 150 -3.85 10.65 9.90
CA VAL A 150 -5.28 10.64 10.20
C VAL A 150 -5.69 9.16 10.30
N LEU A 151 -5.62 8.59 11.51
CA LEU A 151 -5.85 7.17 11.74
C LEU A 151 -7.28 6.90 12.21
N ALA A 152 -8.04 6.21 11.38
CA ALA A 152 -9.44 5.87 11.62
C ALA A 152 -9.55 4.47 12.25
N LEU A 153 -9.63 4.40 13.59
CA LEU A 153 -9.54 3.17 14.37
C LEU A 153 -10.92 2.57 14.67
N GLY A 154 -11.10 1.29 14.32
CA GLY A 154 -12.36 0.57 14.57
C GLY A 154 -12.66 0.37 16.05
N MET A 155 -11.63 0.23 16.89
CA MET A 155 -11.81 0.08 18.35
C MET A 155 -12.41 1.33 18.99
N LEU A 156 -12.08 2.53 18.50
CA LEU A 156 -12.70 3.76 18.97
C LEU A 156 -14.18 3.83 18.58
N THR A 157 -14.55 3.31 17.40
CA THR A 157 -15.98 3.14 17.04
C THR A 157 -16.68 2.15 17.99
N CYS A 158 -16.02 1.05 18.35
CA CYS A 158 -16.57 0.06 19.27
C CYS A 158 -16.86 0.67 20.64
N ILE A 159 -15.88 1.35 21.23
CA ILE A 159 -16.03 2.03 22.52
C ILE A 159 -17.19 3.04 22.50
N ARG A 160 -17.27 3.86 21.45
CA ARG A 160 -18.38 4.83 21.29
C ARG A 160 -19.73 4.13 21.29
N LYS A 161 -19.88 3.05 20.51
CA LYS A 161 -21.12 2.27 20.47
C LYS A 161 -21.45 1.62 21.82
N SER A 162 -20.44 1.21 22.59
CA SER A 162 -20.66 0.68 23.94
C SER A 162 -21.22 1.74 24.89
N PHE A 163 -20.78 3.00 24.79
CA PHE A 163 -21.37 4.09 25.56
C PHE A 163 -22.81 4.39 25.12
N ASP A 164 -23.08 4.38 23.80
CA ASP A 164 -24.44 4.54 23.27
C ASP A 164 -25.38 3.49 23.88
N LEU A 165 -24.95 2.22 23.96
CA LEU A 165 -25.73 1.11 24.54
C LEU A 165 -25.93 1.19 26.06
N ILE A 166 -25.04 1.87 26.81
CA ILE A 166 -25.20 2.05 28.27
C ILE A 166 -26.19 3.19 28.57
N ALA A 167 -26.32 4.14 27.64
CA ALA A 167 -27.20 5.28 27.79
C ALA A 167 -28.68 4.94 27.51
N ASP A 168 -28.94 3.84 26.80
CA ASP A 168 -30.27 3.26 26.54
C ASP A 168 -30.79 2.44 27.74
#